data_AF-K2CMW2-F1
#
_entry.id   AF-K2CMW2-F1
#
_cell.length_a   1.000
_cell.length_b   1.000
_cell.length_c   1.000
_cell.angle_alpha   90.00
_cell.angle_beta   90.00
_cell.angle_gamma   90.00
#
_symmetry.space_group_name_H-M   'P 1'
#
loop_
_entity.id
_entity.type
_entity.pdbx_description
1 polymer ?
#
loop_
_entity_poly.entity_id
_entity_poly.type
_entity_poly.pdbx_seq_one_letter_code
_entity_poly.pdbx_strand_id
1 'polypeptide(L)'
;MLSSRLVTLILPCYNEAEHIQKSLPRIIAYMKKFFYNDFSLIIIDDKSTDQTPQLVKQIIKKQKNITFLMHAHNRGRGATVTEGIRMSSSTIVGYIDIDLEVSPKYIPSFTHLIMENRADIVVAKRYYTVDFSFQNILRTLLSKGYAMMVRRLLHLPIHDTEAGYKFFKRQKILRVLSAVRDPHWFWDTELVARAYQSRLRIVELPVQFIRNVKKTSTVKPFHDSLRYIIAILQFRRREK
;
A
#
# COMPACT_ATOMS: atom_id res chain seq x y z
N MET A 1 -11.53 -10.64 -18.14
CA MET A 1 -11.33 -9.24 -17.74
C MET A 1 -12.34 -8.91 -16.64
N LEU A 2 -11.93 -8.29 -15.54
CA LEU A 2 -12.85 -7.85 -14.47
C LEU A 2 -13.82 -6.80 -15.03
N SER A 3 -15.10 -6.86 -14.68
CA SER A 3 -16.09 -5.83 -15.06
C SER A 3 -15.58 -4.43 -14.69
N SER A 4 -15.79 -3.43 -15.56
CA SER A 4 -15.36 -2.05 -15.29
C SER A 4 -16.11 -1.50 -14.07
N ARG A 5 -15.40 -1.30 -12.96
CA ARG A 5 -15.90 -0.71 -11.71
C ARG A 5 -15.28 0.65 -11.46
N LEU A 6 -15.81 1.44 -10.54
CA LEU A 6 -15.20 2.71 -10.12
C LEU A 6 -13.86 2.49 -9.41
N VAL A 7 -13.82 1.59 -8.42
CA VAL A 7 -12.65 1.37 -7.55
C VAL A 7 -12.23 -0.10 -7.50
N THR A 8 -10.94 -0.36 -7.66
CA THR A 8 -10.33 -1.63 -7.24
C THR A 8 -9.47 -1.42 -6.01
N LEU A 9 -9.74 -2.18 -4.95
CA LEU A 9 -8.87 -2.26 -3.77
C LEU A 9 -8.03 -3.54 -3.86
N ILE A 10 -6.73 -3.41 -3.63
CA ILE A 10 -5.78 -4.52 -3.61
C ILE A 10 -5.37 -4.78 -2.17
N LEU A 11 -5.37 -6.04 -1.76
CA LEU A 11 -4.91 -6.49 -0.45
C LEU A 11 -3.74 -7.46 -0.65
N PRO A 12 -2.48 -6.98 -0.57
CA PRO A 12 -1.33 -7.87 -0.55
C PRO A 12 -1.29 -8.59 0.81
N CYS A 13 -1.03 -9.89 0.80
CA CYS A 13 -0.98 -10.72 2.02
C CYS A 13 0.26 -11.61 2.02
N TYR A 14 0.94 -11.70 3.15
CA TYR A 14 2.02 -12.67 3.38
C TYR A 14 2.07 -13.00 4.87
N ASN A 15 1.64 -14.20 5.23
CA ASN A 15 1.51 -14.66 6.62
C ASN A 15 0.67 -13.71 7.51
N GLU A 16 -0.56 -13.45 7.08
CA GLU A 16 -1.48 -12.49 7.71
C GLU A 16 -2.68 -13.19 8.39
N ALA A 17 -2.59 -14.50 8.69
CA ALA A 17 -3.71 -15.30 9.19
C ALA A 17 -4.38 -14.68 10.43
N GLU A 18 -3.59 -14.09 11.33
CA GLU A 18 -4.06 -13.43 12.54
C GLU A 18 -4.98 -12.23 12.27
N HIS A 19 -4.83 -11.58 11.11
CA HIS A 19 -5.58 -10.39 10.72
C HIS A 19 -6.79 -10.74 9.86
N ILE A 20 -6.68 -11.75 8.97
CA ILE A 20 -7.69 -12.04 7.95
C ILE A 20 -9.10 -12.19 8.52
N GLN A 21 -9.27 -12.95 9.62
CA GLN A 21 -10.60 -13.22 10.17
C GLN A 21 -11.35 -11.95 10.62
N LYS A 22 -10.62 -10.94 11.12
CA LYS A 22 -11.23 -9.70 11.63
C LYS A 22 -11.22 -8.58 10.58
N SER A 23 -10.11 -8.43 9.88
CA SER A 23 -9.90 -7.30 8.97
C SER A 23 -10.64 -7.46 7.65
N LEU A 24 -10.63 -8.66 7.05
CA LEU A 24 -11.20 -8.85 5.72
C LEU A 24 -12.72 -8.62 5.69
N PRO A 25 -13.54 -9.16 6.62
CA PRO A 25 -14.96 -8.85 6.67
C PRO A 25 -15.24 -7.36 6.86
N ARG A 26 -14.43 -6.68 7.68
CA ARG A 26 -14.54 -5.23 7.90
C ARG A 26 -14.27 -4.46 6.61
N ILE A 27 -13.18 -4.77 5.90
CA ILE A 27 -12.87 -4.12 4.62
C ILE A 27 -14.01 -4.33 3.62
N ILE A 28 -14.50 -5.55 3.48
CA ILE A 28 -15.62 -5.88 2.58
C ILE A 28 -16.87 -5.06 2.94
N ALA A 29 -17.21 -4.97 4.23
CA ALA A 29 -18.35 -4.18 4.70
C ALA A 29 -18.18 -2.69 4.38
N TYR A 30 -16.99 -2.12 4.57
CA TYR A 30 -16.69 -0.74 4.20
C TYR A 30 -16.84 -0.50 2.69
N MET A 31 -16.25 -1.37 1.86
CA MET A 31 -16.35 -1.24 0.40
C MET A 31 -17.80 -1.32 -0.08
N LYS A 32 -18.60 -2.24 0.46
CA LYS A 32 -20.04 -2.34 0.17
C LYS A 32 -20.82 -1.11 0.64
N LYS A 33 -20.51 -0.59 1.82
CA LYS A 33 -21.19 0.59 2.38
C LYS A 33 -21.01 1.82 1.49
N PHE A 34 -19.80 2.05 0.97
CA PHE A 34 -19.47 3.30 0.26
C PHE A 34 -19.60 3.20 -1.26
N PHE A 35 -19.36 2.03 -1.84
CA PHE A 35 -19.38 1.84 -3.30
C PHE A 35 -20.51 0.93 -3.77
N TYR A 36 -21.34 0.38 -2.87
CA TYR A 36 -22.37 -0.60 -3.19
C TYR A 36 -21.79 -1.79 -3.96
N ASN A 37 -22.12 -1.91 -5.24
CA ASN A 37 -21.57 -2.93 -6.12
C ASN A 37 -20.43 -2.40 -6.99
N ASP A 38 -20.17 -1.09 -7.02
CA ASP A 38 -19.23 -0.46 -7.94
C ASP A 38 -17.76 -0.52 -7.48
N PHE A 39 -17.36 -1.68 -6.96
CA PHE A 39 -15.98 -1.95 -6.58
C PHE A 39 -15.55 -3.37 -6.94
N SER A 40 -14.24 -3.55 -7.04
CA SER A 40 -13.57 -4.85 -7.04
C SER A 40 -12.59 -4.94 -5.88
N LEU A 41 -12.42 -6.14 -5.33
CA LEU A 41 -11.37 -6.44 -4.36
C LEU A 41 -10.46 -7.52 -4.95
N ILE A 42 -9.17 -7.26 -5.02
CA ILE A 42 -8.16 -8.23 -5.47
C ILE A 42 -7.30 -8.56 -4.25
N ILE A 43 -7.40 -9.78 -3.76
CA ILE A 43 -6.59 -10.28 -2.66
C ILE A 43 -5.49 -11.14 -3.26
N ILE A 44 -4.24 -10.81 -2.95
CA ILE A 44 -3.08 -11.53 -3.48
C ILE A 44 -2.25 -12.06 -2.33
N ASP A 45 -2.18 -13.37 -2.22
CA ASP A 45 -1.30 -14.07 -1.30
C ASP A 45 0.08 -14.29 -1.93
N ASP A 46 1.11 -13.69 -1.34
CA ASP A 46 2.49 -13.76 -1.81
C ASP A 46 3.23 -14.99 -1.27
N LYS A 47 2.60 -16.15 -1.45
CA LYS A 47 3.10 -17.47 -1.02
C LYS A 47 3.22 -17.58 0.50
N SER A 48 2.13 -17.33 1.23
CA SER A 48 2.05 -17.57 2.67
C SER A 48 2.28 -19.05 3.01
N THR A 49 2.87 -19.27 4.19
CA THR A 49 3.11 -20.59 4.79
C THR A 49 2.17 -20.90 5.96
N ASP A 50 1.35 -19.93 6.36
CA ASP A 50 0.33 -20.06 7.40
C ASP A 50 -1.07 -20.31 6.82
N GLN A 51 -2.11 -20.10 7.63
CA GLN A 51 -3.52 -20.32 7.24
C GLN A 51 -4.13 -19.18 6.39
N THR A 52 -3.35 -18.18 5.96
CA THR A 52 -3.85 -17.02 5.21
C THR A 52 -4.70 -17.43 3.99
N PRO A 53 -4.24 -18.32 3.09
CA PRO A 53 -5.01 -18.67 1.89
C PRO A 53 -6.34 -19.37 2.22
N GLN A 54 -6.35 -20.25 3.21
CA GLN A 54 -7.54 -21.01 3.62
C GLN A 54 -8.59 -20.07 4.19
N LEU A 55 -8.19 -19.16 5.08
CA LEU A 55 -9.09 -18.20 5.71
C LEU A 55 -9.68 -17.22 4.68
N VAL A 56 -8.87 -16.72 3.74
CA VAL A 56 -9.37 -15.86 2.66
C VAL A 56 -10.44 -16.58 1.84
N LYS A 57 -10.14 -17.80 1.35
CA LYS A 57 -11.08 -18.60 0.55
C LYS A 57 -12.41 -18.86 1.28
N GLN A 58 -12.36 -19.14 2.58
CA GLN A 58 -13.55 -19.33 3.40
C GLN A 58 -14.43 -18.07 3.45
N ILE A 59 -13.83 -16.90 3.68
CA ILE A 59 -14.55 -15.63 3.83
C ILE A 59 -15.17 -15.17 2.50
N ILE A 60 -14.49 -15.37 1.37
CA ILE A 60 -14.92 -14.81 0.08
C ILE A 60 -15.81 -15.73 -0.74
N LYS A 61 -16.10 -16.97 -0.30
CA LYS A 61 -16.77 -18.04 -1.06
C LYS A 61 -18.05 -17.61 -1.81
N LYS A 62 -18.77 -16.59 -1.33
CA LYS A 62 -20.03 -16.08 -1.91
C LYS A 62 -19.93 -14.64 -2.45
N GLN A 63 -18.73 -14.10 -2.65
CA GLN A 63 -18.53 -12.69 -3.00
C GLN A 63 -18.12 -12.54 -4.48
N LYS A 64 -19.04 -12.08 -5.33
CA LYS A 64 -18.79 -11.93 -6.78
C LYS A 64 -17.80 -10.82 -7.15
N ASN A 65 -17.62 -9.82 -6.29
CA ASN A 65 -16.72 -8.68 -6.53
C ASN A 65 -15.29 -8.91 -6.03
N ILE A 66 -14.98 -10.12 -5.56
CA ILE A 66 -13.70 -10.42 -4.91
C ILE A 66 -12.97 -11.50 -5.69
N THR A 67 -11.74 -11.19 -6.09
CA THR A 67 -10.81 -12.13 -6.72
C THR A 67 -9.72 -12.46 -5.72
N PHE A 68 -9.38 -13.74 -5.60
CA PHE A 68 -8.24 -14.20 -4.83
C PHE A 68 -7.26 -14.91 -5.76
N LEU A 69 -5.99 -14.58 -5.61
CA LEU A 69 -4.89 -15.30 -6.26
C LEU A 69 -3.76 -15.55 -5.27
N MET A 70 -2.97 -16.57 -5.58
CA MET A 70 -1.81 -16.96 -4.78
C MET A 70 -0.62 -17.12 -5.71
N HIS A 71 0.50 -16.49 -5.38
CA HIS A 71 1.72 -16.65 -6.14
C HIS A 71 2.34 -18.04 -5.94
N ALA A 72 3.03 -18.54 -6.97
CA ALA A 72 3.76 -19.80 -6.90
C ALA A 72 5.01 -19.71 -6.01
N HIS A 73 5.64 -18.53 -5.95
CA HIS A 73 6.78 -18.20 -5.11
C HIS A 73 6.59 -16.79 -4.52
N ASN A 74 7.29 -16.46 -3.43
CA ASN A 74 7.27 -15.11 -2.88
C ASN A 74 7.97 -14.14 -3.86
N ARG A 75 7.23 -13.12 -4.31
CA ARG A 75 7.68 -12.13 -5.30
C ARG A 75 7.99 -10.78 -4.67
N GLY A 76 7.60 -10.56 -3.42
CA GLY A 76 7.74 -9.31 -2.71
C GLY A 76 6.49 -8.43 -2.81
N ARG A 77 6.34 -7.55 -1.80
CA ARG A 77 5.21 -6.63 -1.66
C ARG A 77 4.99 -5.77 -2.91
N GLY A 78 6.03 -5.13 -3.42
CA GLY A 78 5.96 -4.25 -4.58
C GLY A 78 5.51 -4.98 -5.85
N ALA A 79 6.03 -6.19 -6.10
CA ALA A 79 5.61 -7.03 -7.21
C ALA A 79 4.13 -7.44 -7.08
N THR A 80 3.72 -7.83 -5.88
CA THR A 80 2.34 -8.20 -5.54
C THR A 80 1.37 -7.06 -5.81
N VAL A 81 1.66 -5.86 -5.30
CA VAL A 81 0.81 -4.68 -5.53
C VAL A 81 0.81 -4.29 -7.01
N THR A 82 1.96 -4.36 -7.69
CA THR A 82 2.07 -4.08 -9.13
C THR A 82 1.18 -4.99 -9.96
N GLU A 83 1.15 -6.29 -9.65
CA GLU A 83 0.27 -7.25 -10.31
C GLU A 83 -1.21 -6.91 -10.11
N GLY A 84 -1.62 -6.63 -8.87
CA GLY A 84 -2.98 -6.20 -8.57
C GLY A 84 -3.38 -4.93 -9.34
N ILE A 85 -2.47 -3.95 -9.47
CA ILE A 85 -2.74 -2.73 -10.24
C ILE A 85 -2.94 -3.04 -11.73
N ARG A 86 -2.12 -3.94 -12.29
CA ARG A 86 -2.22 -4.35 -13.71
C ARG A 86 -3.50 -5.14 -13.98
N MET A 87 -3.91 -6.00 -13.05
CA MET A 87 -5.13 -6.81 -13.17
C MET A 87 -6.42 -5.99 -13.05
N SER A 88 -6.38 -4.89 -12.29
CA SER A 88 -7.52 -3.98 -12.16
C SER A 88 -7.98 -3.49 -13.53
N SER A 89 -9.29 -3.33 -13.72
CA SER A 89 -9.91 -2.62 -14.86
C SER A 89 -10.58 -1.31 -14.45
N SER A 90 -10.56 -0.98 -13.15
CA SER A 90 -11.31 0.16 -12.59
C SER A 90 -10.64 1.51 -12.86
N THR A 91 -11.42 2.59 -12.83
CA THR A 91 -10.91 3.96 -12.99
C THR A 91 -9.89 4.34 -11.90
N ILE A 92 -10.20 3.96 -10.66
CA ILE A 92 -9.35 4.17 -9.49
C ILE A 92 -8.86 2.82 -8.99
N VAL A 93 -7.59 2.77 -8.63
CA VAL A 93 -6.99 1.58 -8.01
C VAL A 93 -6.23 2.01 -6.76
N GLY A 94 -6.29 1.23 -5.70
CA GLY A 94 -5.52 1.48 -4.50
C GLY A 94 -5.18 0.19 -3.79
N TYR A 95 -4.29 0.27 -2.82
CA TYR A 95 -4.00 -0.84 -1.91
C TYR A 95 -3.94 -0.32 -0.48
N ILE A 96 -4.29 -1.22 0.44
CA ILE A 96 -4.15 -1.00 1.88
C ILE A 96 -3.55 -2.25 2.52
N ASP A 97 -2.82 -2.08 3.61
CA ASP A 97 -2.36 -3.20 4.43
C ASP A 97 -3.54 -3.85 5.19
N ILE A 98 -3.51 -5.18 5.30
CA ILE A 98 -4.61 -5.98 5.86
C ILE A 98 -4.71 -5.90 7.39
N ASP A 99 -3.65 -5.48 8.08
CA ASP A 99 -3.63 -5.35 9.55
C ASP A 99 -4.51 -4.20 10.08
N LEU A 100 -4.94 -3.30 9.19
CA LEU A 100 -5.76 -2.13 9.50
C LEU A 100 -5.14 -1.18 10.54
N GLU A 101 -3.81 -1.10 10.62
CA GLU A 101 -3.15 -0.03 11.38
C GLU A 101 -3.56 1.36 10.86
N VAL A 102 -3.92 1.44 9.58
CA VAL A 102 -4.70 2.54 9.00
C VAL A 102 -6.10 2.05 8.64
N SER A 103 -7.12 2.70 9.20
CA SER A 103 -8.51 2.28 9.04
C SER A 103 -9.03 2.44 7.59
N PRO A 104 -9.88 1.52 7.11
CA PRO A 104 -10.53 1.66 5.79
C PRO A 104 -11.53 2.82 5.73
N LYS A 105 -11.81 3.50 6.86
CA LYS A 105 -12.67 4.69 6.91
C LYS A 105 -12.18 5.84 6.01
N TYR A 106 -10.88 5.88 5.68
CA TYR A 106 -10.31 6.93 4.84
C TYR A 106 -10.46 6.68 3.33
N ILE A 107 -10.84 5.47 2.89
CA ILE A 107 -10.96 5.12 1.46
C ILE A 107 -11.84 6.12 0.68
N PRO A 108 -13.02 6.56 1.19
CA PRO A 108 -13.84 7.55 0.50
C PRO A 108 -13.11 8.87 0.27
N SER A 109 -12.37 9.37 1.26
CA SER A 109 -11.61 10.62 1.12
C SER A 109 -10.49 10.52 0.07
N PHE A 110 -9.80 9.38 0.01
CA PHE A 110 -8.76 9.15 -0.99
C PHE A 110 -9.32 9.06 -2.40
N THR A 111 -10.38 8.27 -2.58
CA THR A 111 -11.03 8.08 -3.89
C THR A 111 -11.67 9.37 -4.38
N HIS A 112 -12.33 10.13 -3.49
CA HIS A 112 -12.96 11.42 -3.82
C HIS A 112 -11.96 12.44 -4.38
N LEU A 113 -10.76 12.57 -3.81
CA LEU A 113 -9.74 13.48 -4.35
C LEU A 113 -9.33 13.14 -5.80
N ILE A 114 -9.35 11.86 -6.15
CA ILE A 114 -9.03 11.40 -7.52
C ILE A 114 -10.22 11.61 -8.45
N MET A 115 -11.45 11.34 -7.98
CA MET A 115 -12.68 11.57 -8.74
C MET A 115 -12.84 13.04 -9.13
N GLU A 116 -12.58 13.96 -8.19
CA GLU A 116 -12.61 15.40 -8.41
C GLU A 116 -11.43 15.92 -9.25
N ASN A 117 -10.59 15.03 -9.79
CA ASN A 117 -9.36 15.36 -10.50
C ASN A 117 -8.45 16.32 -9.72
N ARG A 118 -8.48 16.28 -8.38
CA ARG A 118 -7.58 17.06 -7.50
C ARG A 118 -6.25 16.36 -7.26
N ALA A 119 -6.18 15.05 -7.51
CA ALA A 119 -4.97 14.26 -7.44
C ALA A 119 -4.92 13.19 -8.53
N ASP A 120 -3.72 12.87 -9.01
CA ASP A 120 -3.46 11.65 -9.78
C ASP A 120 -3.09 10.49 -8.83
N ILE A 121 -2.48 10.81 -7.69
CA ILE A 121 -2.08 9.89 -6.63
C ILE A 121 -2.41 10.51 -5.28
N VAL A 122 -3.01 9.73 -4.38
CA VAL A 122 -3.21 10.11 -2.98
C VAL A 122 -2.44 9.14 -2.10
N VAL A 123 -1.56 9.66 -1.25
CA VAL A 123 -0.71 8.92 -0.33
C VAL A 123 -1.12 9.21 1.11
N ALA A 124 -1.19 8.19 1.95
CA ALA A 124 -1.37 8.39 3.38
C ALA A 124 -0.14 9.03 4.01
N LYS A 125 -0.37 10.08 4.80
CA LYS A 125 0.62 10.64 5.72
C LYS A 125 0.29 10.17 7.13
N ARG A 126 1.09 9.24 7.67
CA ARG A 126 0.83 8.61 8.96
C ARG A 126 1.09 9.56 10.12
N TYR A 127 0.09 9.71 10.97
CA TYR A 127 0.22 10.35 12.28
C TYR A 127 0.11 9.27 13.36
N TYR A 128 1.25 8.98 13.97
CA TYR A 128 1.38 7.96 15.00
C TYR A 128 0.70 8.42 16.29
N THR A 129 -0.17 7.58 16.85
CA THR A 129 -0.58 7.73 18.25
C THR A 129 0.62 7.44 19.12
N VAL A 130 1.20 8.49 19.72
CA VAL A 130 2.39 8.35 20.56
C VAL A 130 1.98 7.77 21.90
N ASP A 131 2.57 6.62 22.24
CA ASP A 131 2.67 6.17 23.61
C ASP A 131 4.02 6.68 24.16
N PHE A 132 4.00 7.30 25.34
CA PHE A 132 5.13 8.08 25.91
C PHE A 132 6.30 7.21 26.40
N SER A 133 6.36 5.94 26.04
CA SER A 133 7.50 5.09 26.37
C SER A 133 8.76 5.54 25.60
N PHE A 134 9.91 5.53 26.29
CA PHE A 134 11.20 5.95 25.72
C PHE A 134 11.55 5.20 24.42
N GLN A 135 11.28 3.89 24.38
CA GLN A 135 11.54 3.06 23.18
C GLN A 135 10.69 3.52 21.98
N ASN A 136 9.43 3.89 22.20
CA ASN A 136 8.54 4.37 21.14
C ASN A 136 8.95 5.77 20.65
N ILE A 137 9.41 6.64 21.55
CA ILE A 137 9.94 7.97 21.21
C ILE A 137 11.19 7.83 20.33
N LEU A 138 12.18 7.06 20.78
CA LEU A 138 13.43 6.84 20.03
C LEU A 138 13.15 6.26 18.64
N ARG A 139 12.26 5.26 18.57
CA ARG A 139 11.85 4.65 17.29
C ARG A 139 11.15 5.65 16.37
N THR A 140 10.28 6.49 16.91
CA THR A 140 9.59 7.53 16.14
C THR A 140 10.58 8.55 15.59
N LEU A 141 11.56 8.95 16.41
CA LEU A 141 12.61 9.87 16.00
C LEU A 141 13.47 9.28 14.86
N LEU A 142 13.92 8.03 15.00
CA LEU A 142 14.67 7.33 13.96
C LEU A 142 13.87 7.21 12.66
N SER A 143 12.58 6.87 12.75
CA SER A 143 11.71 6.76 11.57
C SER A 143 11.52 8.12 10.87
N LYS A 144 11.31 9.20 11.64
CA LYS A 144 11.20 10.56 11.09
C LYS A 144 12.50 11.07 10.48
N GLY A 145 13.63 10.81 11.14
CA GLY A 145 14.97 11.16 10.63
C GLY A 145 15.27 10.43 9.33
N TYR A 146 14.91 9.15 9.26
CA TYR A 146 15.02 8.34 8.06
C TYR A 146 14.16 8.89 6.92
N ALA A 147 12.87 9.12 7.15
CA ALA A 147 11.97 9.70 6.13
C ALA A 147 12.47 11.06 5.62
N MET A 148 12.98 11.91 6.53
CA MET A 148 13.58 13.19 6.15
C MET A 148 14.82 13.03 5.26
N MET A 149 15.70 12.07 5.58
CA MET A 149 16.86 11.75 4.77
C MET A 149 16.46 11.29 3.36
N VAL A 150 15.53 10.34 3.25
CA VAL A 150 15.02 9.85 1.95
C VAL A 150 14.47 11.00 1.11
N ARG A 151 13.63 11.83 1.72
CA ARG A 151 13.03 13.00 1.08
C ARG A 151 14.06 13.97 0.53
N ARG A 152 15.11 14.28 1.30
CA ARG A 152 16.20 15.17 0.87
C ARG A 152 17.03 14.55 -0.25
N LEU A 153 17.39 13.27 -0.14
CA LEU A 153 18.21 12.58 -1.15
C LEU A 153 17.50 12.49 -2.50
N LEU A 154 16.17 12.32 -2.50
CA LEU A 154 15.35 12.19 -3.70
C LEU A 154 14.68 13.50 -4.15
N HIS A 155 14.90 14.61 -3.43
CA HIS A 155 14.28 15.91 -3.69
C HIS A 155 12.74 15.85 -3.81
N LEU A 156 12.10 15.07 -2.94
CA LEU A 156 10.65 14.88 -2.97
C LEU A 156 9.94 15.91 -2.07
N PRO A 157 8.78 16.44 -2.48
CA PRO A 157 7.94 17.25 -1.59
C PRO A 157 7.05 16.39 -0.67
N ILE A 158 7.11 15.07 -0.78
CA ILE A 158 6.25 14.10 -0.08
C ILE A 158 6.92 13.67 1.23
N HIS A 159 6.15 13.65 2.32
CA HIS A 159 6.64 13.36 3.68
C HIS A 159 6.62 11.87 4.01
N ASP A 160 5.64 11.12 3.53
CA ASP A 160 5.46 9.70 3.87
C ASP A 160 5.28 8.83 2.62
N THR A 161 6.39 8.55 1.94
CA THR A 161 6.39 7.74 0.72
C THR A 161 6.09 6.27 0.97
N GLU A 162 6.32 5.78 2.19
CA GLU A 162 6.29 4.35 2.54
C GLU A 162 4.94 3.83 3.02
N ALA A 163 4.00 4.73 3.32
CA ALA A 163 2.72 4.34 3.89
C ALA A 163 1.99 3.31 3.01
N GLY A 164 1.61 2.17 3.59
CA GLY A 164 0.89 1.09 2.91
C GLY A 164 -0.57 1.37 2.63
N TYR A 165 -0.87 2.58 2.17
CA TYR A 165 -2.21 3.08 1.95
C TYR A 165 -2.13 4.17 0.87
N LYS A 166 -2.35 3.77 -0.38
CA LYS A 166 -2.25 4.67 -1.54
C LYS A 166 -3.32 4.36 -2.57
N PHE A 167 -3.83 5.42 -3.20
CA PHE A 167 -4.82 5.34 -4.26
C PHE A 167 -4.35 6.14 -5.47
N PHE A 168 -4.72 5.68 -6.65
CA PHE A 168 -4.18 6.13 -7.93
C PHE A 168 -5.26 6.21 -9.00
N LYS A 169 -5.15 7.21 -9.87
CA LYS A 169 -5.81 7.18 -11.18
C LYS A 169 -5.15 6.09 -12.03
N ARG A 170 -5.86 5.00 -12.30
CA ARG A 170 -5.28 3.77 -12.86
C ARG A 170 -4.49 4.02 -14.14
N GLN A 171 -5.06 4.78 -15.07
CA GLN A 171 -4.45 5.06 -16.37
C GLN A 171 -3.10 5.79 -16.24
N LYS A 172 -2.93 6.63 -15.21
CA LYS A 172 -1.69 7.38 -14.96
C LYS A 172 -0.64 6.49 -14.32
N ILE A 173 -1.01 5.72 -13.28
CA ILE A 173 -0.04 4.91 -12.54
C ILE A 173 0.53 3.76 -13.36
N LEU A 174 -0.23 3.20 -14.31
CA LEU A 174 0.28 2.15 -15.20
C LEU A 174 1.50 2.60 -16.02
N ARG A 175 1.56 3.88 -16.41
CA ARG A 175 2.70 4.45 -17.14
C ARG A 175 3.94 4.61 -16.26
N VAL A 176 3.75 4.81 -14.96
CA VAL A 176 4.85 4.91 -13.99
C VAL A 176 5.38 3.52 -13.66
N LEU A 177 4.50 2.54 -13.52
CA LEU A 177 4.85 1.16 -13.15
C LEU A 177 5.77 0.45 -14.15
N SER A 178 5.85 0.89 -15.40
CA SER A 178 6.82 0.32 -16.35
C SER A 178 8.27 0.70 -16.04
N ALA A 179 8.48 1.77 -15.26
CA ALA A 179 9.81 2.22 -14.87
C ALA A 179 10.21 1.77 -13.46
N VAL A 180 9.25 1.37 -12.61
CA VAL A 180 9.53 0.86 -11.26
C VAL A 180 10.18 -0.52 -11.33
N ARG A 181 11.25 -0.73 -10.56
CA ARG A 181 12.07 -1.95 -10.63
C ARG A 181 12.11 -2.74 -9.33
N ASP A 182 12.05 -2.08 -8.18
CA ASP A 182 12.12 -2.78 -6.90
C ASP A 182 10.86 -3.62 -6.67
N PRO A 183 10.97 -4.94 -6.41
CA PRO A 183 9.81 -5.77 -6.16
C PRO A 183 9.40 -5.83 -4.68
N HIS A 184 10.13 -5.18 -3.77
CA HIS A 184 9.97 -5.33 -2.32
C HIS A 184 9.61 -4.00 -1.65
N TRP A 185 10.28 -3.63 -0.56
CA TRP A 185 9.93 -2.52 0.32
C TRP A 185 10.30 -1.15 -0.25
N PHE A 186 11.31 -1.06 -1.13
CA PHE A 186 11.68 0.22 -1.75
C PHE A 186 10.68 0.65 -2.82
N TRP A 187 9.88 -0.29 -3.35
CA TRP A 187 8.83 -0.04 -4.34
C TRP A 187 7.94 1.17 -4.01
N ASP A 188 7.51 1.32 -2.75
CA ASP A 188 6.67 2.43 -2.31
C ASP A 188 7.32 3.79 -2.59
N THR A 189 8.60 3.93 -2.24
CA THR A 189 9.37 5.15 -2.47
C THR A 189 9.75 5.33 -3.92
N GLU A 190 10.15 4.26 -4.62
CA GLU A 190 10.47 4.33 -6.05
C GLU A 190 9.24 4.78 -6.85
N LEU A 191 8.06 4.22 -6.58
CA LEU A 191 6.82 4.57 -7.25
C LEU A 191 6.50 6.06 -7.09
N VAL A 192 6.56 6.57 -5.85
CA VAL A 192 6.27 7.98 -5.55
C VAL A 192 7.31 8.90 -6.20
N ALA A 193 8.59 8.53 -6.16
CA ALA A 193 9.65 9.29 -6.81
C ALA A 193 9.45 9.38 -8.33
N ARG A 194 9.19 8.24 -8.99
CA ARG A 194 8.96 8.19 -10.44
C ARG A 194 7.67 8.90 -10.85
N ALA A 195 6.62 8.80 -10.04
CA ALA A 195 5.39 9.56 -10.27
C ALA A 195 5.62 11.07 -10.19
N TYR A 196 6.42 11.52 -9.22
CA TYR A 196 6.78 12.92 -9.06
C TYR A 196 7.62 13.42 -10.25
N GLN A 197 8.62 12.65 -10.67
CA GLN A 197 9.43 12.94 -11.86
C GLN A 197 8.57 12.98 -13.14
N SER A 198 7.53 12.15 -13.21
CA SER A 198 6.53 12.14 -14.29
C SER A 198 5.50 13.28 -14.19
N ARG A 199 5.71 14.25 -13.28
CA ARG A 199 4.85 15.42 -13.03
C ARG A 199 3.40 15.06 -12.68
N LEU A 200 3.17 13.90 -12.06
CA LEU A 200 1.84 13.56 -11.55
C LEU A 200 1.52 14.38 -10.30
N ARG A 201 0.24 14.74 -10.12
CA ARG A 201 -0.22 15.45 -8.92
C ARG A 201 -0.38 14.48 -7.77
N ILE A 202 0.53 14.55 -6.81
CA ILE A 202 0.55 13.70 -5.62
C ILE A 202 0.05 14.52 -4.43
N VAL A 203 -0.97 14.02 -3.75
CA VAL A 203 -1.55 14.65 -2.54
C VAL A 203 -1.34 13.73 -1.34
N GLU A 204 -0.90 14.30 -0.22
CA GLU A 204 -0.80 13.61 1.06
C GLU A 204 -2.07 13.84 1.89
N LEU A 205 -2.72 12.77 2.33
CA LEU A 205 -3.88 12.84 3.22
C LEU A 205 -3.46 12.40 4.64
N PRO A 206 -3.65 13.24 5.68
CA PRO A 206 -3.30 12.88 7.04
C PRO A 206 -4.21 11.77 7.56
N VAL A 207 -3.61 10.67 8.01
CA VAL A 207 -4.35 9.54 8.58
C VAL A 207 -3.80 9.18 9.96
N GLN A 208 -4.69 8.81 10.86
CA GLN A 208 -4.31 8.21 12.12
C GLN A 208 -3.74 6.81 11.88
N PHE A 209 -2.54 6.57 12.41
CA PHE A 209 -1.86 5.28 12.39
C PHE A 209 -1.83 4.71 13.81
N ILE A 210 -2.53 3.59 14.01
CA ILE A 210 -2.63 2.90 15.29
C ILE A 210 -1.88 1.59 15.16
N ARG A 211 -0.71 1.52 15.79
CA ARG A 211 0.17 0.35 15.70
C ARG A 211 -0.47 -0.86 16.38
N ASN A 212 -0.41 -2.02 15.74
CA ASN A 212 -0.70 -3.28 16.39
C ASN A 212 0.54 -3.77 17.16
N VAL A 213 0.55 -3.56 18.47
CA VAL A 213 1.67 -3.94 19.34
C VAL A 213 1.92 -5.46 19.42
N LYS A 214 0.93 -6.29 19.08
CA LYS A 214 1.04 -7.75 19.09
C LYS A 214 1.65 -8.30 17.80
N LYS A 215 1.71 -7.51 16.73
CA LYS A 215 2.22 -7.94 15.42
C LYS A 215 3.75 -8.05 15.45
N THR A 216 4.27 -9.23 15.13
CA THR A 216 5.70 -9.38 14.83
C THR A 216 5.98 -8.73 13.47
N SER A 217 6.82 -7.70 13.48
CA SER A 217 7.24 -7.03 12.24
C SER A 217 8.09 -7.98 11.39
N THR A 218 7.70 -8.19 10.14
CA THR A 218 8.52 -8.90 9.15
C THR A 218 9.73 -8.08 8.69
N VAL A 219 9.70 -6.75 8.92
CA VAL A 219 10.81 -5.83 8.64
C VAL A 219 11.93 -6.03 9.67
N LYS A 220 13.14 -6.29 9.18
CA LYS A 220 14.39 -6.43 9.93
C LYS A 220 15.12 -5.08 9.94
N PRO A 221 15.10 -4.31 11.06
CA PRO A 221 15.46 -2.89 11.05
C PRO A 221 16.82 -2.55 10.43
N PHE A 222 17.90 -3.23 10.82
CA PHE A 222 19.24 -2.93 10.32
C PHE A 222 19.46 -3.33 8.87
N HIS A 223 19.16 -4.59 8.55
CA HIS A 223 19.36 -5.14 7.22
C HIS A 223 18.50 -4.43 6.17
N ASP A 224 17.23 -4.18 6.49
CA ASP A 224 16.30 -3.56 5.55
C ASP A 224 16.63 -2.08 5.37
N SER A 225 17.04 -1.37 6.43
CA SER A 225 17.49 0.04 6.31
C SER A 225 18.72 0.17 5.40
N LEU A 226 19.72 -0.71 5.54
CA LEU A 226 20.91 -0.70 4.68
C LEU A 226 20.55 -1.00 3.21
N ARG A 227 19.71 -2.02 2.98
CA ARG A 227 19.21 -2.31 1.63
C ARG A 227 18.47 -1.12 1.03
N TYR A 228 17.66 -0.44 1.82
CA TYR A 228 16.90 0.72 1.37
C TYR A 228 17.78 1.91 1.02
N ILE A 229 18.83 2.18 1.81
CA ILE A 229 19.83 3.21 1.49
C ILE A 229 20.56 2.87 0.17
N ILE A 230 20.98 1.62 0.00
CA ILE A 230 21.60 1.16 -1.25
C ILE A 230 20.63 1.35 -2.43
N ALA A 231 19.36 1.01 -2.26
CA ALA A 231 18.33 1.19 -3.28
C ALA A 231 18.14 2.67 -3.66
N ILE A 232 18.16 3.59 -2.70
CA ILE A 232 18.13 5.04 -2.95
C ILE A 232 19.34 5.49 -3.76
N LEU A 233 20.55 5.05 -3.39
CA LEU A 233 21.77 5.42 -4.10
C LEU A 233 21.79 4.86 -5.53
N GLN A 234 21.35 3.61 -5.71
CA GLN A 234 21.20 2.99 -7.02
C GLN A 234 20.15 3.70 -7.86
N PHE A 235 19.01 4.09 -7.27
CA PHE A 235 17.99 4.88 -7.92
C PHE A 235 18.59 6.20 -8.44
N ARG A 236 19.23 6.98 -7.57
CA ARG A 236 19.85 8.27 -7.96
C ARG A 236 20.91 8.14 -9.04
N ARG A 237 21.72 7.07 -9.03
CA ARG A 237 22.74 6.83 -10.08
C ARG A 237 22.14 6.58 -11.45
N ARG A 238 20.93 6.02 -11.53
CA ARG A 238 20.24 5.72 -12.79
C ARG A 238 19.49 6.92 -13.36
N GLU A 239 19.27 7.94 -12.55
CA GLU A 239 18.61 9.20 -12.93
C GLU A 239 19.60 10.28 -13.37
N LYS A 240 20.91 9.99 -13.29
CA LYS A 240 21.98 10.79 -13.89
C LYS A 240 22.33 10.23 -15.27
#